data_AF-A0A4Y2G158-F1
#
_entry.id   AF-A0A4Y2G158-F1
#
_cell.length_a   1.000
_cell.length_b   1.000
_cell.length_c   1.000
_cell.angle_alpha   90.00
_cell.angle_beta   90.00
_cell.angle_gamma   90.00
#
_symmetry.space_group_name_H-M   'P 1'
#
loop_
_entity.id
_entity.type
_entity.pdbx_description
1 polymer ?
#
loop_
_entity_poly.entity_id
_entity_poly.type
_entity_poly.pdbx_seq_one_letter_code
_entity_poly.pdbx_strand_id
1 'polypeptide(L)'
;MLSQPLSPKDTVGELLFSGYLTEKQWFQLEKLHQEVYTEYKYRRNLLLTRLDVTVTSFFWSDRLKSKTDEIMKKYNKQRCVISDEPAVKISDILSATA
;
A
#
# COMPACT_ATOMS: atom_id res chain seq x y z
N MET A 1 2.39 33.80 -8.53
CA MET A 1 1.31 33.29 -9.40
C MET A 1 0.78 32.02 -8.76
N LEU A 2 -0.33 32.12 -8.03
CA LEU A 2 -1.00 30.97 -7.41
C LEU A 2 -1.81 30.29 -8.52
N SER A 3 -1.49 29.04 -8.81
CA SER A 3 -2.18 28.23 -9.82
C SER A 3 -3.66 28.08 -9.44
N GLN A 4 -4.55 28.53 -10.32
CA GLN A 4 -5.99 28.29 -10.23
C GLN A 4 -6.27 26.78 -10.11
N PRO A 5 -7.24 26.34 -9.29
CA PRO A 5 -7.71 24.97 -9.32
C PRO A 5 -8.37 24.68 -10.68
N LEU A 6 -8.07 23.50 -11.23
CA LEU A 6 -8.63 23.04 -12.50
C LEU A 6 -10.17 23.06 -12.47
N SER A 7 -10.77 23.40 -13.62
CA SER A 7 -12.21 23.46 -13.82
C SER A 7 -12.86 22.07 -13.62
N PRO A 8 -13.96 21.94 -12.86
CA PRO A 8 -14.56 20.67 -12.45
C PRO A 8 -15.27 19.86 -13.55
N LYS A 9 -15.01 20.14 -14.83
CA LYS A 9 -15.71 19.49 -15.96
C LYS A 9 -14.97 18.30 -16.56
N ASP A 10 -13.70 18.09 -16.19
CA ASP A 10 -12.87 16.98 -16.71
C ASP A 10 -12.42 16.02 -15.59
N THR A 11 -13.03 16.08 -14.41
CA THR A 11 -12.73 15.17 -13.29
C THR A 11 -13.45 13.83 -13.45
N VAL A 12 -12.68 12.76 -13.33
CA VAL A 12 -13.13 11.37 -13.35
C VAL A 12 -14.15 11.15 -12.23
N GLY A 13 -15.44 11.06 -12.57
CA GLY A 13 -16.52 10.68 -11.64
C GLY A 13 -17.00 11.78 -10.69
N GLU A 14 -18.23 11.63 -10.21
CA GLU A 14 -18.77 12.46 -9.12
C GLU A 14 -18.06 12.09 -7.81
N LEU A 15 -17.67 13.10 -7.03
CA LEU A 15 -17.05 12.89 -5.72
C LEU A 15 -18.03 12.15 -4.80
N LEU A 16 -17.58 11.08 -4.15
CA LEU A 16 -18.40 10.36 -3.18
C LEU A 16 -18.73 11.21 -1.95
N PHE A 17 -17.89 12.21 -1.67
CA PHE A 17 -18.08 13.14 -0.56
C PHE A 17 -17.89 14.59 -1.01
N SER A 18 -18.95 15.38 -0.88
CA SER A 18 -18.90 16.84 -1.03
C SER A 18 -19.52 17.50 0.20
N GLY A 19 -18.70 18.03 1.11
CA GLY A 19 -19.19 18.69 2.32
C GLY A 19 -18.11 18.97 3.36
N TYR A 20 -18.55 19.46 4.52
CA TYR A 20 -17.69 19.67 5.69
C TYR A 20 -17.93 18.56 6.71
N LEU A 21 -16.86 18.04 7.28
CA LEU A 21 -16.92 17.07 8.38
C LEU A 21 -16.87 17.81 9.72
N THR A 22 -17.77 17.44 10.62
CA THR A 22 -17.71 17.84 12.03
C THR A 22 -16.55 17.15 12.74
N GLU A 23 -16.11 17.69 13.88
CA GLU A 23 -15.03 17.09 14.68
C GLU A 23 -15.30 15.63 15.06
N LYS A 24 -16.55 15.31 15.41
CA LYS A 24 -16.97 13.93 15.71
C LYS A 24 -16.81 13.00 14.50
N GLN A 25 -17.13 13.48 13.30
CA GLN A 25 -16.99 12.70 12.07
C GLN A 25 -15.52 12.52 11.68
N TRP A 26 -14.67 13.55 11.88
CA TRP A 26 -13.23 13.40 11.71
C TRP A 26 -12.65 12.32 12.63
N PHE A 27 -13.07 12.30 13.90
CA PHE A 27 -12.63 11.26 14.83
C PHE A 27 -13.06 9.85 14.41
N GLN A 28 -14.29 9.70 13.92
CA GLN A 28 -14.78 8.42 13.38
C GLN A 28 -14.00 8.00 12.13
N LEU A 29 -13.69 8.94 11.24
CA LEU A 29 -12.92 8.70 10.02
C LEU A 29 -11.49 8.28 10.32
N GLU A 30 -10.83 8.95 11.27
CA GLU A 30 -9.48 8.58 11.74
C GLU A 30 -9.49 7.16 12.30
N LYS A 31 -10.47 6.82 13.15
CA LYS A 31 -10.59 5.46 13.68
C LYS A 31 -10.74 4.42 12.57
N LEU A 32 -11.61 4.67 11.59
CA LEU A 32 -11.80 3.77 10.45
C LEU A 32 -10.52 3.66 9.62
N HIS A 33 -9.83 4.78 9.37
CA HIS A 33 -8.56 4.79 8.65
C HIS A 33 -7.52 3.92 9.36
N GLN A 34 -7.39 4.03 10.68
CA GLN A 34 -6.47 3.20 11.47
C GLN A 34 -6.79 1.70 11.39
N GLU A 35 -8.07 1.33 11.44
CA GLU A 35 -8.51 -0.07 11.28
C GLU A 35 -8.12 -0.62 9.90
N VAL A 36 -8.45 0.12 8.83
CA VAL A 36 -8.12 -0.27 7.45
C VAL A 36 -6.62 -0.28 7.19
N TYR A 37 -5.89 0.70 7.73
CA TYR A 37 -4.43 0.78 7.65
C TYR A 37 -3.79 -0.46 8.27
N THR A 38 -4.23 -0.83 9.48
CA THR A 38 -3.74 -2.01 10.20
C THR A 38 -3.97 -3.29 9.39
N GLU A 39 -5.18 -3.46 8.86
CA GLU A 39 -5.54 -4.57 7.99
C GLU A 39 -4.65 -4.65 6.73
N TYR A 40 -4.41 -3.53 6.05
CA TYR A 40 -3.52 -3.50 4.90
C TYR A 40 -2.06 -3.80 5.26
N LYS A 41 -1.60 -3.35 6.41
CA LYS A 41 -0.25 -3.65 6.91
C LYS A 41 -0.08 -5.15 7.16
N TYR A 42 -1.09 -5.80 7.75
CA TYR A 42 -1.10 -7.26 7.93
C TYR A 42 -1.06 -8.00 6.59
N ARG A 43 -1.90 -7.61 5.62
CA ARG A 43 -1.90 -8.21 4.29
C ARG A 43 -0.55 -8.07 3.59
N ARG A 44 0.07 -6.89 3.68
CA ARG A 44 1.42 -6.65 3.12
C ARG A 44 2.47 -7.52 3.78
N ASN A 45 2.48 -7.59 5.12
CA ASN A 45 3.38 -8.49 5.84
C ASN A 45 3.22 -9.95 5.41
N LEU A 46 1.98 -10.44 5.31
CA LEU A 46 1.71 -11.81 4.86
C LEU A 46 2.25 -12.06 3.45
N LEU A 47 2.03 -11.13 2.51
CA LEU A 47 2.54 -11.25 1.14
C LEU A 47 4.07 -11.27 1.10
N LEU A 48 4.71 -10.43 1.90
CA LEU A 48 6.16 -10.39 2.03
C LEU A 48 6.71 -11.70 2.62
N THR A 49 6.12 -12.20 3.70
CA THR A 49 6.49 -13.49 4.28
C THR A 49 6.29 -14.63 3.29
N ARG A 50 5.19 -14.63 2.53
CA ARG A 50 4.93 -15.64 1.49
C ARG A 50 6.01 -15.59 0.41
N LEU A 51 6.42 -14.39 0.00
CA LEU A 51 7.52 -14.22 -0.96
C LEU A 51 8.84 -14.76 -0.38
N ASP A 52 9.18 -14.40 0.86
CA ASP A 52 10.38 -14.85 1.57
C ASP A 52 10.45 -16.40 1.63
N VAL A 53 9.34 -17.04 2.01
CA VAL A 53 9.25 -18.52 2.07
C VAL A 53 9.31 -19.15 0.69
N THR A 54 8.70 -18.54 -0.33
CA THR A 54 8.75 -19.04 -1.71
C THR A 54 10.19 -19.04 -2.23
N VAL A 55 10.95 -17.97 -2.01
CA VAL A 55 12.36 -17.90 -2.43
C VAL A 55 13.19 -18.93 -1.67
N THR A 56 12.96 -19.06 -0.36
CA THR A 56 13.67 -20.03 0.49
C THR A 56 13.41 -21.47 0.03
N SER A 57 12.19 -21.77 -0.43
CA SER A 57 11.83 -23.12 -0.91
C SER A 57 12.70 -23.61 -2.07
N PHE A 58 13.24 -22.70 -2.90
CA PHE A 58 14.12 -23.07 -4.02
C PHE A 58 15.46 -23.67 -3.55
N PHE A 59 15.92 -23.30 -2.36
CA PHE A 59 17.18 -23.78 -1.79
C PHE A 59 17.07 -25.17 -1.17
N TRP A 60 15.87 -25.73 -1.06
CA TRP A 60 15.66 -27.09 -0.57
C TRP A 60 16.00 -28.14 -1.64
N SER A 61 16.12 -27.73 -2.91
CA SER A 61 16.51 -28.60 -4.02
C SER A 61 18.02 -28.56 -4.27
N ASP A 62 18.65 -29.72 -4.50
CA ASP A 62 20.09 -29.80 -4.82
C ASP A 62 20.45 -29.09 -6.14
N ARG A 63 19.49 -28.98 -7.07
CA ARG A 63 19.68 -28.40 -8.40
C ARG A 63 20.10 -26.93 -8.37
N LEU A 64 19.71 -26.18 -7.34
CA LEU A 64 19.90 -24.73 -7.26
C LEU A 64 20.91 -24.29 -6.20
N LYS A 65 21.49 -25.22 -5.43
CA LYS A 65 22.45 -24.90 -4.36
C LYS A 65 23.66 -24.10 -4.83
N SER A 66 24.15 -24.35 -6.05
CA SER A 66 25.29 -23.61 -6.62
C SER A 66 24.96 -22.17 -7.04
N LYS A 67 23.68 -21.80 -7.10
CA LYS A 67 23.20 -20.46 -7.51
C LYS A 67 22.54 -19.68 -6.38
N THR A 68 22.53 -20.22 -5.16
CA THR A 68 21.88 -19.62 -3.98
C THR A 68 22.32 -18.18 -3.75
N ASP A 69 23.63 -17.92 -3.81
CA ASP A 69 24.19 -16.60 -3.52
C ASP A 69 23.76 -15.55 -4.55
N GLU A 70 23.71 -15.92 -5.83
CA GLU A 70 23.26 -15.03 -6.91
C GLU A 70 21.77 -14.69 -6.75
N ILE A 71 20.95 -15.70 -6.46
CA ILE A 71 19.50 -15.56 -6.23
C ILE A 71 19.26 -14.66 -5.02
N MET A 72 19.92 -14.92 -3.89
CA MET A 72 19.77 -14.12 -2.67
C MET A 72 20.25 -12.69 -2.86
N LYS A 73 21.35 -12.46 -3.59
CA LYS A 73 21.83 -11.11 -3.90
C LYS A 73 20.79 -10.32 -4.70
N LYS A 74 20.20 -10.92 -5.72
CA LYS A 74 19.15 -10.27 -6.53
C LYS A 74 17.86 -10.07 -5.73
N TYR A 75 17.47 -11.07 -4.93
CA TYR A 75 16.31 -11.01 -4.08
C TYR A 75 16.41 -9.90 -3.04
N ASN A 76 17.48 -9.88 -2.25
CA ASN A 76 17.70 -8.90 -1.19
C ASN A 76 17.72 -7.45 -1.74
N LYS A 77 18.28 -7.24 -2.93
CA LYS A 77 18.26 -5.94 -3.62
C LYS A 77 16.84 -5.46 -3.92
N GLN A 78 15.91 -6.37 -4.26
CA GLN A 78 14.51 -6.00 -4.50
C GLN A 78 13.74 -5.90 -3.19
N ARG A 79 13.98 -6.85 -2.27
CA ARG A 79 13.27 -6.96 -0.99
C ARG A 79 13.46 -5.72 -0.11
N CYS A 80 14.63 -5.09 -0.13
CA CYS A 80 14.90 -3.88 0.67
C CYS A 80 14.11 -2.64 0.21
N VAL A 81 13.59 -2.64 -1.02
CA VAL A 81 12.80 -1.52 -1.57
C VAL A 81 11.32 -1.67 -1.23
N ILE A 82 10.86 -2.89 -0.93
CA ILE A 82 9.44 -3.17 -0.68
C ILE A 82 9.14 -2.98 0.80
N SER A 83 8.36 -1.94 1.10
CA SER A 83 7.87 -1.66 2.45
C SER A 83 6.56 -2.40 2.74
N ASP A 84 6.41 -2.80 4.00
CA ASP A 84 5.17 -3.33 4.56
C ASP A 84 4.16 -2.23 4.94
N GLU A 85 4.58 -0.96 4.94
CA GLU A 85 3.70 0.17 5.24
C GLU A 85 2.69 0.41 4.09
N PRO A 86 1.39 0.50 4.39
CA PRO A 86 0.38 0.95 3.45
C PRO A 86 0.60 2.41 3.02
N ALA A 87 0.42 2.69 1.73
CA ALA A 87 0.50 4.06 1.20
C ALA A 87 -0.83 4.83 1.31
N VAL A 88 -1.87 4.22 1.88
CA VAL A 88 -3.24 4.75 1.92
C VAL A 88 -3.37 5.83 3.00
N LYS A 89 -3.73 7.03 2.58
CA LYS A 89 -3.95 8.20 3.44
C LYS A 89 -5.44 8.55 3.51
N ILE A 90 -5.81 9.33 4.52
CA ILE A 90 -7.18 9.87 4.64
C ILE A 90 -7.56 10.72 3.42
N SER A 91 -6.59 11.41 2.80
CA SER A 91 -6.82 12.14 1.56
C SER A 91 -7.36 11.25 0.44
N ASP A 92 -6.92 10.00 0.38
CA ASP A 92 -7.32 9.05 -0.67
C ASP A 92 -8.76 8.58 -0.46
N ILE A 93 -9.25 8.60 0.79
CA ILE A 93 -10.65 8.32 1.14
C ILE A 93 -11.54 9.51 0.72
N LEU A 94 -11.08 10.73 0.98
CA LEU A 94 -11.83 11.96 0.69
C LEU A 94 -11.87 12.32 -0.79
N SER A 95 -10.86 11.92 -1.56
CA SER A 95 -10.81 12.10 -3.01
C SER A 95 -11.47 10.97 -3.79
N ALA A 96 -12.04 9.97 -3.12
CA ALA A 96 -12.68 8.84 -3.77
C ALA A 96 -13.91 9.29 -4.57
N THR A 97 -14.02 8.76 -5.79
CA THR A 97 -15.07 9.06 -6.77
C THR A 97 -15.90 7.81 -7.06
N ALA A 98 -17.17 7.99 -7.40
CA ALA A 98 -18.10 6.90 -7.75
C ALA A 98 -17.84 6.35 -9.16
#